data_AF-A0A2T2RB21-F1
#
_entry.id   AF-A0A2T2RB21-F1
#
_cell.length_a   1.000
_cell.length_b   1.000
_cell.length_c   1.000
_cell.angle_alpha   90.00
_cell.angle_beta   90.00
_cell.angle_gamma   90.00
#
_symmetry.space_group_name_H-M   'P 1'
#
loop_
_entity.id
_entity.type
_entity.pdbx_description
1 polymer ?
#
loop_
_entity_poly.entity_id
_entity_poly.type
_entity_poly.pdbx_seq_one_letter_code
_entity_poly.pdbx_strand_id
1 'polypeptide(L)'
;MGSAELCDALRRRYPWVAHTDIGPRAVEAGECDRCQAEVRMVEPCGPLPDLAVPASRDWALGRRCVAELGDEAWCDGHQAEGAAARRWLACLPDEADDVARLWWVATGEVRVDPELVERLMARLGLPASTATA
;
A
#
# COMPACT_ATOMS: atom_id res chain seq x y z
N MET A 1 -6.71 2.09 -21.50
CA MET A 1 -5.72 2.78 -20.65
C MET A 1 -4.57 1.82 -20.39
N GLY A 2 -3.40 2.13 -20.93
CA GLY A 2 -2.20 1.32 -20.70
C GLY A 2 -1.64 1.49 -19.28
N SER A 3 -0.73 0.60 -18.87
CA SER A 3 -0.07 0.63 -17.55
C SER A 3 0.63 1.96 -17.23
N ALA A 4 1.29 2.57 -18.23
CA ALA A 4 1.95 3.86 -18.07
C ALA A 4 0.93 5.01 -17.84
N GLU A 5 -0.18 5.00 -18.58
CA GLU A 5 -1.25 5.99 -18.41
C GLU A 5 -1.94 5.86 -17.04
N LEU A 6 -2.14 4.62 -16.57
CA LEU A 6 -2.66 4.34 -15.23
C LEU A 6 -1.69 4.82 -14.15
N CYS A 7 -0.39 4.52 -14.27
CA CYS A 7 0.65 5.03 -13.39
C CYS A 7 0.59 6.57 -13.28
N ASP A 8 0.51 7.25 -14.41
CA ASP A 8 0.46 8.71 -14.46
C ASP A 8 -0.85 9.26 -13.87
N ALA A 9 -1.99 8.61 -14.12
CA ALA A 9 -3.27 8.99 -13.55
C ALA A 9 -3.27 8.85 -12.01
N LEU A 10 -2.73 7.74 -11.49
CA LEU A 10 -2.60 7.51 -10.06
C LEU A 10 -1.65 8.52 -9.42
N ARG A 11 -0.49 8.81 -10.01
CA ARG A 11 0.46 9.82 -9.48
C ARG A 11 -0.13 11.22 -9.43
N ARG A 12 -0.91 11.61 -10.44
CA ARG A 12 -1.55 12.93 -10.48
C ARG A 12 -2.62 13.08 -9.40
N ARG A 13 -3.43 12.04 -9.18
CA ARG A 13 -4.55 12.08 -8.23
C ARG A 13 -4.15 11.74 -6.79
N TYR A 14 -3.21 10.83 -6.64
CA TYR A 14 -2.73 10.28 -5.37
C TYR A 14 -1.19 10.31 -5.33
N PRO A 15 -0.55 11.49 -5.21
CA PRO A 15 0.91 11.60 -5.30
C PRO A 15 1.70 10.69 -4.34
N TRP A 16 1.09 10.37 -3.20
CA TRP A 16 1.64 9.53 -2.15
C TRP A 16 1.98 8.10 -2.60
N VAL A 17 1.38 7.58 -3.68
CA VAL A 17 1.66 6.22 -4.19
C VAL A 17 3.11 6.06 -4.67
N ALA A 18 3.76 7.16 -5.04
CA ALA A 18 5.10 7.16 -5.61
C ALA A 18 6.20 7.53 -4.60
N HIS A 19 5.84 7.75 -3.33
CA HIS A 19 6.81 7.98 -2.26
C HIS A 19 7.73 6.77 -2.10
N THR A 20 9.00 7.03 -1.79
CA THR A 20 10.04 5.98 -1.73
C THR A 20 10.33 5.48 -0.33
N ASP A 21 9.92 6.23 0.69
CA ASP A 21 10.28 5.94 2.09
C ASP A 21 9.14 5.24 2.85
N ILE A 22 7.89 5.46 2.40
CA ILE A 22 6.66 4.86 2.92
C ILE A 22 5.63 4.76 1.78
N GLY A 23 4.70 3.83 1.88
CA GLY A 23 3.63 3.61 0.92
C GLY A 23 3.91 2.52 -0.10
N PRO A 24 3.04 2.36 -1.11
CA PRO A 24 3.01 1.17 -1.98
C PRO A 24 4.30 0.94 -2.75
N ARG A 25 5.01 2.00 -3.16
CA ARG A 25 6.30 1.88 -3.85
C ARG A 25 7.46 1.49 -2.92
N ALA A 26 7.33 1.77 -1.62
CA ALA A 26 8.38 1.55 -0.64
C ALA A 26 8.37 0.14 -0.03
N VAL A 27 7.36 -0.67 -0.36
CA VAL A 27 7.16 -2.01 0.21
C VAL A 27 6.90 -3.02 -0.90
N GLU A 28 7.14 -4.30 -0.62
CA GLU A 28 6.71 -5.38 -1.51
C GLU A 28 5.18 -5.42 -1.63
N ALA A 29 4.69 -5.55 -2.86
CA ALA A 29 3.27 -5.70 -3.14
C ALA A 29 2.63 -6.87 -2.36
N GLY A 30 1.56 -6.58 -1.62
CA GLY A 30 0.89 -7.61 -0.85
C GLY A 30 -0.03 -7.05 0.25
N GLU A 31 -0.59 -7.98 1.00
CA GLU A 31 -1.46 -7.69 2.14
C GLU A 31 -0.67 -7.68 3.45
N CYS A 32 -1.14 -6.90 4.41
CA CYS A 32 -0.54 -6.68 5.73
C CYS A 32 -0.24 -8.02 6.42
N ASP A 33 1.01 -8.23 6.82
CA ASP A 33 1.49 -9.52 7.33
C ASP A 33 0.85 -9.92 8.66
N ARG A 34 0.26 -8.96 9.38
CA ARG A 34 -0.46 -9.20 10.62
C ARG A 34 -1.92 -9.58 10.42
N CYS A 35 -2.69 -8.81 9.65
CA CYS A 35 -4.15 -9.04 9.56
C CYS A 35 -4.67 -9.49 8.19
N GLN A 36 -3.85 -9.43 7.14
CA GLN A 36 -4.20 -9.83 5.77
C GLN A 36 -5.47 -9.17 5.19
N ALA A 37 -5.96 -8.08 5.81
CA ALA A 37 -7.22 -7.42 5.46
C ALA A 37 -7.04 -6.04 4.81
N GLU A 38 -5.83 -5.49 4.88
CA GLU A 38 -5.41 -4.20 4.32
C GLU A 38 -4.06 -4.39 3.66
N VAL A 39 -3.71 -3.51 2.72
CA VAL A 39 -2.44 -3.64 2.00
C VAL A 39 -1.24 -3.30 2.88
N ARG A 40 -0.07 -3.84 2.52
CA ARG A 40 1.22 -3.38 3.06
C ARG A 40 1.44 -1.91 2.69
N MET A 41 1.87 -1.12 3.66
CA MET A 41 2.13 0.32 3.48
C MET A 41 3.45 0.77 4.10
N VAL A 42 3.92 0.11 5.16
CA VAL A 42 5.17 0.45 5.84
C VAL A 42 5.87 -0.81 6.32
N GLU A 43 7.20 -0.77 6.37
CA GLU A 43 8.08 -1.79 6.93
C GLU A 43 8.64 -1.30 8.27
N PRO A 44 8.05 -1.70 9.41
CA PRO A 44 8.54 -1.31 10.72
C PRO A 44 9.81 -2.09 11.10
N CYS A 45 10.55 -1.59 12.08
CA CYS A 45 11.83 -2.17 12.53
C CYS A 45 11.82 -2.66 13.98
N GLY A 46 10.68 -2.60 14.65
CA GLY A 46 10.49 -3.09 16.01
C GLY A 46 10.44 -4.61 16.10
N PRO A 47 10.15 -5.15 17.30
CA PRO A 47 9.91 -6.57 17.50
C PRO A 47 8.83 -7.11 16.55
N LEU A 48 9.01 -8.35 16.09
CA LEU A 48 8.00 -9.03 15.28
C LEU A 48 6.69 -9.15 16.07
N PRO A 49 5.57 -8.62 15.56
CA PRO A 49 4.27 -8.83 16.19
C PRO A 49 3.75 -10.24 15.86
N ASP A 50 2.57 -10.58 16.37
CA ASP A 50 1.87 -11.81 15.97
C ASP A 50 1.44 -11.71 14.50
N LEU A 51 2.11 -12.45 13.62
CA LEU A 51 1.90 -12.42 12.17
C LEU A 51 0.95 -13.54 11.73
N ALA A 52 0.09 -13.22 10.76
CA ALA A 52 -0.75 -14.21 10.08
C ALA A 52 0.01 -15.02 9.03
N VAL A 53 1.22 -14.59 8.66
CA VAL A 53 2.11 -15.23 7.68
C VAL A 53 3.46 -15.57 8.31
N PRO A 54 4.24 -16.50 7.73
CA PRO A 54 5.60 -16.76 8.19
C PRO A 54 6.44 -15.48 8.19
N ALA A 55 7.20 -15.25 9.27
CA ALA A 55 8.05 -14.07 9.37
C ALA A 55 9.09 -14.01 8.25
N SER A 56 9.11 -12.89 7.53
CA SER A 56 10.17 -12.50 6.61
C SER A 56 11.00 -11.37 7.23
N ARG A 57 12.15 -11.06 6.64
CA ARG A 57 12.93 -9.88 7.03
C ARG A 57 12.21 -8.58 6.67
N ASP A 58 11.43 -8.63 5.61
CA ASP A 58 10.79 -7.48 4.98
C ASP A 58 9.28 -7.51 5.27
N TRP A 59 8.93 -7.80 6.53
CA TRP A 59 7.54 -7.83 6.95
C TRP A 59 6.98 -6.41 6.96
N ALA A 60 5.75 -6.27 6.50
CA ALA A 60 5.12 -4.98 6.31
C ALA A 60 3.68 -4.99 6.82
N LEU A 61 3.26 -3.82 7.29
CA LEU A 61 1.96 -3.61 7.89
C LEU A 61 1.13 -2.60 7.11
N GLY A 62 -0.18 -2.74 7.23
CA GLY A 62 -1.14 -1.72 6.82
C GLY A 62 -1.49 -0.74 7.94
N ARG A 63 -2.38 0.18 7.60
CA ARG A 63 -2.77 1.34 8.42
C ARG A 63 -3.26 0.96 9.80
N ARG A 64 -4.23 0.04 9.89
CA ARG A 64 -4.88 -0.35 11.14
C ARG A 64 -3.90 -1.05 12.07
N CYS A 65 -3.13 -2.01 11.57
CA CYS A 65 -2.17 -2.74 12.39
C CYS A 65 -1.06 -1.83 12.94
N VAL A 66 -0.63 -0.85 12.15
CA VAL A 66 0.31 0.19 12.61
C VAL A 66 -0.30 1.08 13.69
N ALA A 67 -1.55 1.49 13.52
CA ALA A 67 -2.24 2.31 14.52
C ALA A 67 -2.40 1.56 15.86
N GLU A 68 -2.71 0.27 15.81
CA GLU A 68 -2.87 -0.60 16.98
C GLU A 68 -1.56 -0.85 17.74
N LEU A 69 -0.47 -1.18 17.03
CA LEU A 69 0.83 -1.45 17.66
C LEU A 69 1.49 -0.17 18.18
N GLY A 70 1.22 0.96 17.54
CA GLY A 70 1.77 2.24 17.95
C GLY A 70 3.30 2.22 17.95
N ASP A 71 3.91 2.66 19.04
CA ASP A 71 5.37 2.75 19.18
C ASP A 71 6.06 1.38 19.24
N GLU A 72 5.33 0.31 19.58
CA GLU A 72 5.88 -1.06 19.67
C GLU A 72 6.29 -1.63 18.31
N ALA A 73 5.74 -1.10 17.21
CA ALA A 73 6.17 -1.49 15.87
C ALA A 73 7.55 -0.91 15.49
N TRP A 74 8.14 -0.02 16.29
CA TRP A 74 9.46 0.56 16.05
C TRP A 74 10.44 0.25 17.16
N CYS A 75 11.72 0.15 16.82
CA CYS A 75 12.77 0.10 17.82
C CYS A 75 12.93 1.48 18.49
N ASP A 76 13.50 1.51 19.70
CA ASP A 76 13.68 2.75 20.48
C ASP A 76 14.40 3.87 19.71
N GLY A 77 15.29 3.50 18.79
CA GLY A 77 16.05 4.45 17.95
C GLY A 77 15.26 5.09 16.81
N HIS A 78 14.07 4.58 16.47
CA HIS A 78 13.28 5.02 15.32
C HIS A 78 11.83 5.44 15.67
N GLN A 79 11.60 5.87 16.90
CA GLN A 79 10.27 6.29 17.35
C GLN A 79 9.77 7.57 16.64
N ALA A 80 10.68 8.46 16.22
CA ALA A 80 10.31 9.67 15.48
C ALA A 80 9.80 9.34 14.07
N GLU A 81 10.48 8.40 13.40
CA GLU A 81 10.10 7.82 12.12
C GLU A 81 8.76 7.10 12.25
N GLY A 82 8.57 6.31 13.30
CA GLY A 82 7.29 5.65 13.58
C GLY A 82 6.14 6.63 13.81
N ALA A 83 6.38 7.69 14.57
CA ALA A 83 5.39 8.75 14.74
C ALA A 83 5.07 9.46 13.41
N ALA A 84 6.06 9.69 12.54
CA ALA A 84 5.85 10.27 11.21
C ALA A 84 5.05 9.34 10.30
N ALA A 85 5.39 8.05 10.25
CA ALA A 85 4.68 7.03 9.48
C ALA A 85 3.22 6.90 9.92
N ARG A 86 2.96 6.84 11.23
CA ARG A 86 1.59 6.80 11.79
C ARG A 86 0.77 8.03 11.40
N ARG A 87 1.35 9.23 11.50
CA ARG A 87 0.67 10.47 11.06
C ARG A 87 0.35 10.45 9.58
N TRP A 88 1.30 10.01 8.75
CA TRP A 88 1.09 9.91 7.30
C TRP A 88 -0.02 8.91 6.96
N LEU A 89 0.01 7.71 7.56
CA LEU A 89 -1.01 6.68 7.39
C LEU A 89 -2.41 7.16 7.80
N ALA A 90 -2.51 7.94 8.88
CA ALA A 90 -3.77 8.52 9.34
C ALA A 90 -4.34 9.59 8.38
N CYS A 91 -3.50 10.19 7.53
CA CYS A 91 -3.93 11.16 6.52
C CYS A 91 -4.29 10.54 5.16
N LEU A 92 -4.09 9.24 4.99
CA LEU A 92 -4.42 8.56 3.74
C LEU A 92 -5.95 8.50 3.53
N PRO A 93 -6.41 8.59 2.27
CA PRO A 93 -7.84 8.50 1.97
C PRO A 93 -8.39 7.09 2.27
N ASP A 94 -9.72 6.95 2.38
CA ASP A 94 -10.37 5.67 2.67
C ASP A 94 -10.09 4.62 1.57
N GLU A 95 -9.96 5.08 0.32
CA GLU A 95 -9.65 4.24 -0.82
C GLU A 95 -8.16 3.85 -0.98
N ALA A 96 -7.30 4.16 -0.02
CA ALA A 96 -5.84 3.99 -0.17
C ALA A 96 -5.43 2.55 -0.52
N ASP A 97 -6.10 1.55 0.04
CA ASP A 97 -5.79 0.15 -0.23
C ASP A 97 -6.01 -0.20 -1.71
N ASP A 98 -7.03 0.39 -2.33
CA ASP A 98 -7.37 0.13 -3.73
C ASP A 98 -6.46 0.88 -4.68
N VAL A 99 -6.10 2.09 -4.28
CA VAL A 99 -5.10 2.89 -4.97
C VAL A 99 -3.75 2.16 -4.95
N ALA A 100 -3.35 1.56 -3.83
CA ALA A 100 -2.13 0.76 -3.72
C ALA A 100 -2.17 -0.50 -4.59
N ARG A 101 -3.27 -1.26 -4.56
CA ARG A 101 -3.44 -2.44 -5.42
C ARG A 101 -3.37 -2.08 -6.90
N LEU A 102 -4.04 -1.01 -7.32
CA LEU A 102 -3.97 -0.54 -8.70
C LEU A 102 -2.59 0.00 -9.06
N TRP A 103 -1.87 0.61 -8.13
CA TRP A 103 -0.49 1.03 -8.34
C TRP A 103 0.40 -0.18 -8.68
N TRP A 104 0.36 -1.25 -7.89
CA TRP A 104 1.15 -2.46 -8.15
C TRP A 104 0.77 -3.18 -9.44
N VAL A 105 -0.50 -3.12 -9.84
CA VAL A 105 -0.93 -3.58 -11.17
C VAL A 105 -0.35 -2.69 -12.27
N ALA A 106 -0.36 -1.37 -12.08
CA ALA A 106 0.15 -0.40 -13.05
C ALA A 106 1.66 -0.48 -13.22
N THR A 107 2.42 -0.80 -12.17
CA THR A 107 3.88 -1.02 -12.23
C THR A 107 4.25 -2.42 -12.70
N GLY A 108 3.28 -3.34 -12.78
CA GLY A 108 3.48 -4.72 -13.22
C GLY A 108 4.04 -5.64 -12.12
N GLU A 109 4.09 -5.18 -10.88
CA GLU A 109 4.48 -5.96 -9.70
C GLU A 109 3.45 -7.07 -9.42
N VAL A 110 2.18 -6.80 -9.68
CA VAL A 110 1.08 -7.77 -9.50
C VAL A 110 0.30 -7.94 -10.80
N ARG A 111 -0.03 -9.18 -11.12
CA ARG A 111 -1.01 -9.53 -12.17
C ARG A 111 -2.28 -10.01 -11.50
N VAL A 112 -3.40 -9.33 -11.76
CA VAL A 112 -4.73 -9.71 -11.27
C VAL A 112 -5.70 -9.87 -12.43
N ASP A 113 -6.86 -10.45 -12.13
CA ASP A 113 -7.98 -10.54 -13.06
C ASP A 113 -8.37 -9.16 -13.61
N PRO A 114 -8.46 -8.98 -14.94
CA PRO A 114 -8.92 -7.73 -15.55
C PRO A 114 -10.24 -7.20 -14.99
N GLU A 115 -11.20 -8.07 -14.66
CA GLU A 115 -12.48 -7.64 -14.09
C GLU A 115 -12.30 -6.99 -12.71
N LEU A 116 -11.33 -7.47 -11.91
CA LEU A 116 -11.01 -6.84 -10.64
C LEU A 116 -10.42 -5.44 -10.85
N VAL A 117 -9.52 -5.30 -11.83
CA VAL A 117 -8.93 -3.99 -12.19
C VAL A 117 -10.02 -3.01 -12.59
N GLU A 118 -10.95 -3.43 -13.46
CA GLU A 118 -12.07 -2.60 -13.91
C GLU A 118 -12.97 -2.16 -12.74
N ARG A 119 -13.31 -3.07 -11.82
CA ARG A 119 -14.09 -2.72 -10.61
C ARG A 119 -13.37 -1.72 -9.72
N LEU A 120 -12.07 -1.88 -9.50
CA LEU A 120 -11.27 -0.95 -8.70
C LEU A 120 -11.21 0.43 -9.38
N MET A 121 -10.95 0.47 -10.68
CA MET A 121 -10.93 1.72 -11.45
C MET A 121 -12.27 2.44 -11.43
N ALA A 122 -13.38 1.71 -11.60
CA ALA A 122 -14.72 2.26 -11.54
C ALA A 122 -15.02 2.88 -10.16
N ARG A 123 -14.63 2.18 -9.07
CA ARG A 123 -14.82 2.69 -7.70
C ARG A 123 -14.03 3.96 -7.41
N LEU A 124 -12.84 4.09 -8.01
CA LEU A 124 -12.03 5.31 -7.90
C LEU A 124 -12.45 6.42 -8.88
N GLY A 125 -13.41 6.16 -9.76
CA GLY A 125 -13.78 7.07 -10.83
C GLY A 125 -12.64 7.34 -11.82
N LEU A 126 -11.79 6.34 -12.06
CA LEU A 126 -10.75 6.38 -13.09
C LEU A 126 -11.36 5.91 -14.42
N PRO A 127 -10.97 6.52 -15.56
CA PRO A 127 -11.50 6.13 -16.86
C PRO A 127 -11.15 4.67 -17.15
N ALA A 128 -12.16 3.89 -17.56
CA ALA A 128 -11.98 2.48 -17.89
C ALA A 128 -10.88 2.28 -18.94
N SER A 129 -10.20 1.15 -18.86
CA SER A 129 -9.23 0.83 -19.88
C SER A 129 -9.96 0.61 -21.21
N THR A 130 -9.79 1.51 -22.17
CA THR A 130 -9.99 1.19 -23.59
C THR A 130 -8.92 0.17 -23.98
N ALA A 131 -9.17 -1.11 -23.72
CA ALA A 131 -8.42 -2.18 -24.33
C ALA A 131 -8.73 -2.16 -25.82
N THR A 132 -7.79 -1.71 -26.64
CA THR A 132 -7.84 -1.99 -28.08
C THR A 132 -7.51 -3.47 -28.23
N ALA A 133 -8.47 -4.23 -28.76
CA ALA A 133 -8.31 -5.63 -29.15
C ALA A 133 -7.23 -5.81 -30.23
#